data_AF-A0A7Z9G7F7-F1
#
_entry.id   AF-A0A7Z9G7F7-F1
#
_cell.length_a   1.000
_cell.length_b   1.000
_cell.length_c   1.000
_cell.angle_alpha   90.00
_cell.angle_beta   90.00
_cell.angle_gamma   90.00
#
_symmetry.space_group_name_H-M   'P 1'
#
loop_
_entity.id
_entity.type
_entity.pdbx_description
1 polymer ?
#
loop_
_entity_poly.entity_id
_entity_poly.type
_entity_poly.pdbx_seq_one_letter_code
_entity_poly.pdbx_strand_id
1 'polypeptide(L)'
;MRGVFTIARREFGAYFSTPLGWICLGAWLLITGFFFGWSMDLYSAVSLQTASSPFGDPIDVDAYLVAPFFGNWAVVLIFLCPALTMRLFSEDRRSGAYALLAASPMRSVQI
;
A
#
# COMPACT_ATOMS: atom_id res chain seq x y z
N MET A 1 -6.42 -4.87 26.37
CA MET A 1 -6.03 -4.72 24.95
C MET A 1 -6.23 -5.97 24.09
N ARG A 2 -6.38 -7.18 24.67
CA ARG A 2 -6.59 -8.44 23.90
C ARG A 2 -7.81 -8.41 22.95
N GLY A 3 -8.92 -7.77 23.35
CA GLY A 3 -10.13 -7.68 22.52
C GLY A 3 -9.93 -6.99 21.17
N VAL A 4 -9.20 -5.86 21.15
CA VAL A 4 -8.91 -5.10 19.91
C VAL A 4 -8.10 -5.94 18.92
N PHE A 5 -7.11 -6.69 19.42
CA PHE A 5 -6.28 -7.55 18.57
C PHE A 5 -7.06 -8.76 18.01
N THR A 6 -8.01 -9.30 18.78
CA THR A 6 -8.90 -10.37 18.31
C THR A 6 -9.84 -9.89 17.21
N ILE A 7 -10.37 -8.68 17.32
CA ILE A 7 -11.22 -8.05 16.29
C ILE A 7 -10.41 -7.78 15.03
N ALA A 8 -9.26 -7.11 15.15
CA ALA A 8 -8.37 -6.80 14.04
C ALA A 8 -7.95 -8.06 13.25
N ARG A 9 -7.62 -9.15 13.96
CA ARG A 9 -7.25 -10.43 13.31
C ARG A 9 -8.41 -11.10 12.59
N ARG A 10 -9.64 -10.99 13.11
CA ARG A 10 -10.84 -11.51 12.44
C ARG A 10 -11.11 -10.75 11.14
N GLU A 11 -11.01 -9.42 11.19
CA GLU A 11 -11.26 -8.55 10.04
C GLU A 11 -10.19 -8.68 8.95
N PHE A 12 -8.92 -8.74 9.33
CA PHE A 12 -7.84 -9.05 8.38
C PHE A 12 -8.05 -10.42 7.71
N GLY A 13 -8.43 -11.45 8.48
CA GLY A 13 -8.73 -12.77 7.94
C GLY A 13 -9.95 -12.77 6.99
N ALA A 14 -10.99 -12.03 7.32
CA ALA A 14 -12.15 -11.83 6.45
C ALA A 14 -11.76 -11.16 5.13
N TYR A 15 -10.81 -10.22 5.15
CA TYR A 15 -10.32 -9.54 3.95
C TYR A 15 -9.72 -10.52 2.91
N PHE A 16 -8.83 -11.41 3.37
CA PHE A 16 -8.16 -12.42 2.53
C PHE A 16 -9.05 -13.61 2.15
N SER A 17 -10.18 -13.79 2.85
CA SER A 17 -11.20 -14.77 2.47
C SER A 17 -12.03 -14.32 1.26
N THR A 18 -12.03 -13.02 0.96
CA THR A 18 -12.67 -12.48 -0.25
C THR A 18 -11.68 -12.33 -1.41
N PRO A 19 -12.07 -12.63 -2.67
CA PRO A 19 -11.18 -12.50 -3.84
C PRO A 19 -10.62 -11.08 -4.03
N LEU A 20 -11.33 -10.07 -3.52
CA LEU A 20 -10.98 -8.68 -3.70
C LEU A 20 -9.67 -8.30 -2.97
N GLY A 21 -9.36 -8.93 -1.83
CA GLY A 21 -8.11 -8.67 -1.11
C GLY A 21 -6.89 -9.02 -1.95
N TRP A 22 -6.96 -10.16 -2.64
CA TRP A 22 -5.93 -10.61 -3.58
C TRP A 22 -5.82 -9.70 -4.80
N ILE A 23 -6.95 -9.20 -5.32
CA ILE A 23 -6.96 -8.25 -6.45
C ILE A 23 -6.27 -6.94 -6.05
N CYS A 24 -6.59 -6.38 -4.88
CA CYS A 24 -5.94 -5.14 -4.40
C CYS A 24 -4.43 -5.32 -4.21
N LEU A 25 -4.01 -6.46 -3.64
CA LEU A 25 -2.60 -6.77 -3.40
C LEU A 25 -1.86 -6.99 -4.74
N GLY A 26 -2.50 -7.68 -5.68
CA GLY A 26 -1.99 -7.85 -7.04
C GLY A 26 -1.89 -6.52 -7.80
N ALA A 27 -2.90 -5.66 -7.71
CA ALA A 27 -2.87 -4.32 -8.31
C ALA A 27 -1.75 -3.45 -7.70
N TRP A 28 -1.59 -3.48 -6.37
CA TRP A 28 -0.49 -2.81 -5.70
C TRP A 28 0.88 -3.28 -6.20
N LEU A 29 1.11 -4.59 -6.27
CA LEU A 29 2.36 -5.17 -6.76
C LEU A 29 2.61 -4.85 -8.23
N LEU A 30 1.57 -4.90 -9.08
CA LEU A 30 1.70 -4.58 -10.50
C LEU A 30 2.04 -3.11 -10.72
N ILE A 31 1.35 -2.19 -10.04
CA ILE A 31 1.59 -0.76 -10.16
C ILE A 31 3.00 -0.43 -9.66
N THR A 32 3.35 -0.85 -8.44
CA THR A 32 4.67 -0.56 -7.86
C THR A 32 5.82 -1.21 -8.64
N GLY A 33 5.63 -2.43 -9.13
CA GLY A 33 6.60 -3.12 -9.99
C GLY A 33 6.79 -2.45 -11.34
N PHE A 34 5.70 -1.97 -11.97
CA PHE A 34 5.78 -1.22 -13.22
C PHE A 34 6.56 0.09 -13.06
N PHE A 35 6.25 0.88 -12.02
CA PHE A 35 6.98 2.12 -11.73
C PHE A 35 8.46 1.87 -11.41
N PHE A 36 8.77 0.79 -10.69
CA PHE A 36 10.15 0.40 -10.40
C PHE A 36 10.92 0.05 -11.68
N GLY A 37 10.33 -0.78 -12.55
CA GLY A 37 10.94 -1.15 -13.83
C GLY A 37 11.19 0.07 -14.71
N TRP A 38 10.22 0.99 -14.78
CA TRP A 38 10.37 2.26 -15.49
C TRP A 38 11.52 3.11 -14.94
N SER A 39 11.60 3.26 -13.61
CA SER A 39 12.67 4.04 -12.96
C SER A 39 14.05 3.41 -13.16
N MET A 40 14.11 2.08 -13.19
CA MET A 40 15.35 1.33 -13.41
C MET A 40 15.86 1.47 -14.85
N ASP A 41 14.96 1.47 -15.83
CA ASP A 41 15.30 1.69 -17.24
C ASP A 41 15.88 3.10 -17.45
N LEU A 42 15.24 4.12 -16.85
CA LEU A 42 15.73 5.49 -16.85
C LEU A 42 17.13 5.61 -16.23
N TYR A 43 17.33 5.00 -15.05
CA TYR A 43 18.63 4.99 -14.38
C TYR A 43 19.71 4.33 -15.27
N SER A 44 19.39 3.21 -15.92
CA SER A 44 20.32 2.53 -16.81
C SER A 44 20.74 3.41 -17.99
N ALA A 45 19.79 4.12 -18.62
CA ALA A 45 20.05 5.01 -19.74
C ALA A 45 20.93 6.20 -19.34
N VAL A 46 20.64 6.84 -18.20
CA VAL A 46 21.43 7.95 -17.65
C VAL A 46 22.83 7.47 -17.29
N SER A 47 22.98 6.27 -16.72
CA SER A 47 24.29 5.73 -16.33
C SER A 47 25.23 5.47 -17.51
N LEU A 48 24.70 5.02 -18.65
CA LEU A 48 25.47 4.83 -19.88
C LEU A 48 25.89 6.18 -20.51
N GLN A 49 25.05 7.21 -20.38
CA GLN A 49 25.34 8.55 -20.90
C GLN A 49 26.41 9.27 -20.05
N THR A 50 26.39 9.08 -18.73
CA THR A 50 27.42 9.59 -17.83
C THR A 50 28.74 8.84 -18.01
N ALA A 51 28.72 7.52 -18.24
CA ALA A 51 29.92 6.73 -18.51
C ALA A 51 30.64 7.11 -19.83
N SER A 52 29.92 7.73 -20.78
CA SER A 52 30.47 8.16 -22.08
C SER A 52 30.90 9.63 -22.10
N SER A 53 30.62 10.41 -21.05
CA SER A 53 30.99 11.81 -20.96
C SER A 53 32.21 12.02 -20.03
N PRO A 54 33.35 12.57 -20.53
CA PRO A 54 34.59 12.70 -19.74
C PRO A 54 34.52 13.61 -18.51
N PHE A 55 33.44 14.38 -18.34
CA PHE A 55 33.21 15.33 -17.24
C PHE A 55 31.91 15.04 -16.47
N GLY A 56 31.35 13.84 -16.61
CA GLY A 56 30.11 13.47 -15.92
C GLY A 56 30.32 13.29 -14.41
N ASP A 57 29.56 14.01 -13.60
CA ASP A 57 29.49 13.76 -12.15
C ASP A 57 29.01 12.32 -11.88
N PRO A 58 29.51 11.66 -10.81
CA PRO A 58 29.00 10.37 -10.38
C PRO A 58 27.49 10.47 -10.12
N ILE A 59 26.72 9.65 -10.83
CA ILE A 59 25.29 9.54 -10.60
C ILE A 59 25.01 8.76 -9.31
N ASP A 60 24.36 9.42 -8.37
CA ASP A 60 23.90 8.79 -7.14
C ASP A 60 22.64 7.95 -7.37
N VAL A 61 22.71 6.69 -6.94
CA VAL A 61 21.58 5.74 -7.01
C VAL A 61 20.40 6.23 -6.19
N ASP A 62 20.66 6.92 -5.07
CA ASP A 62 19.62 7.43 -4.20
C ASP A 62 18.73 8.47 -4.90
N ALA A 63 19.33 9.40 -5.64
CA ALA A 63 18.61 10.49 -6.30
C ALA A 63 17.78 9.99 -7.48
N TYR A 64 18.30 9.03 -8.23
CA TYR A 64 17.70 8.57 -9.49
C TYR A 64 16.80 7.34 -9.37
N LEU A 65 17.00 6.52 -8.33
CA LEU A 65 16.21 5.30 -8.13
C LEU A 65 15.38 5.36 -6.85
N VAL A 66 16.00 5.68 -5.71
CA VAL A 66 15.35 5.56 -4.39
C VAL A 66 14.32 6.66 -4.17
N ALA A 67 14.69 7.92 -4.34
CA ALA A 67 13.79 9.06 -4.16
C ALA A 67 12.52 9.00 -5.04
N PRO A 68 12.59 8.80 -6.37
CA PRO A 68 11.39 8.72 -7.21
C PRO A 68 10.57 7.46 -6.94
N PHE A 69 11.19 6.35 -6.55
CA PHE A 69 10.48 5.12 -6.17
C PHE A 69 9.63 5.34 -4.92
N PHE A 70 10.22 5.89 -3.85
CA PHE A 70 9.48 6.19 -2.62
C PHE A 70 8.42 7.28 -2.83
N GLY A 71 8.68 8.26 -3.69
CA GLY A 71 7.69 9.25 -4.11
C GLY A 71 6.47 8.61 -4.78
N ASN A 72 6.69 7.74 -5.77
CA ASN A 72 5.61 7.01 -6.43
C ASN A 72 4.86 6.09 -5.47
N TRP A 73 5.56 5.40 -4.56
CA TRP A 73 4.93 4.59 -3.52
C TRP A 73 4.02 5.42 -2.62
N ALA A 74 4.48 6.59 -2.17
CA ALA A 74 3.68 7.48 -1.32
C ALA A 74 2.39 7.94 -2.04
N VAL A 75 2.49 8.30 -3.33
CA VAL A 75 1.33 8.69 -4.14
C VAL A 75 0.34 7.53 -4.27
N VAL A 76 0.80 6.33 -4.59
CA VAL A 76 -0.07 5.16 -4.72
C VAL A 76 -0.71 4.81 -3.37
N LEU A 77 0.02 4.90 -2.26
CA LEU A 77 -0.50 4.64 -0.91
C LEU A 77 -1.57 5.65 -0.49
N ILE A 78 -1.46 6.92 -0.91
CA ILE A 78 -2.48 7.94 -0.65
C ILE A 78 -3.83 7.55 -1.30
N PHE A 79 -3.83 6.84 -2.42
CA PHE A 79 -5.07 6.35 -3.03
C PHE A 79 -5.50 4.99 -2.49
N LEU A 80 -4.54 4.08 -2.28
CA LEU A 80 -4.82 2.71 -1.85
C LEU A 80 -5.28 2.66 -0.39
N CYS A 81 -4.65 3.42 0.50
CA CYS A 81 -4.92 3.36 1.94
C CYS A 81 -6.38 3.75 2.26
N PRO A 82 -6.91 4.90 1.79
CA PRO A 82 -8.32 5.25 1.99
C PRO A 82 -9.27 4.25 1.34
N ALA A 83 -8.93 3.72 0.16
CA ALA A 83 -9.77 2.75 -0.53
C ALA A 83 -9.90 1.45 0.30
N LEU A 84 -8.81 0.95 0.87
CA LEU A 84 -8.81 -0.22 1.75
C LEU A 84 -9.56 0.06 3.06
N THR A 85 -9.31 1.20 3.71
CA THR A 85 -9.92 1.52 5.01
C THR A 85 -11.41 1.85 4.90
N MET A 86 -11.82 2.63 3.89
CA MET A 86 -13.24 2.95 3.69
C MET A 86 -14.03 1.72 3.32
N ARG A 87 -13.44 0.80 2.55
CA ARG A 87 -14.09 -0.48 2.26
C ARG A 87 -14.35 -1.24 3.55
N LEU A 88 -13.33 -1.45 4.39
CA LEU A 88 -13.46 -2.15 5.67
C LEU A 88 -14.63 -1.58 6.50
N PHE A 89 -14.64 -0.25 6.65
CA PHE A 89 -15.67 0.45 7.39
C PHE A 89 -17.07 0.36 6.76
N SER A 90 -17.15 0.43 5.43
CA SER A 90 -18.42 0.32 4.70
C SER A 90 -19.01 -1.09 4.75
N GLU A 91 -18.15 -2.10 4.77
CA GLU A 91 -18.52 -3.52 4.76
C GLU A 91 -19.06 -3.92 6.14
N ASP A 92 -18.50 -3.37 7.22
CA ASP A 92 -19.05 -3.52 8.58
C ASP A 92 -20.36 -2.76 8.81
N ARG A 93 -20.51 -1.58 8.20
CA ARG A 93 -21.80 -0.86 8.22
C ARG A 93 -22.88 -1.62 7.44
N ARG A 94 -22.54 -2.18 6.27
CA ARG A 94 -23.49 -2.88 5.40
C ARG A 94 -23.91 -4.23 5.96
N SER A 95 -23.01 -4.94 6.61
CA SER A 95 -23.28 -6.28 7.18
C SER A 95 -24.05 -6.25 8.51
N GLY A 96 -24.28 -5.07 9.09
CA GLY A 96 -24.92 -4.93 10.41
C GLY A 96 -24.04 -5.43 11.56
N ALA A 97 -22.79 -5.82 11.30
CA ALA A 97 -21.83 -6.23 12.33
C ALA A 97 -21.57 -5.10 13.33
N TYR A 98 -21.63 -3.84 12.87
CA TYR A 98 -21.55 -2.66 13.73
C TYR A 98 -22.63 -2.64 14.82
N ALA A 99 -23.85 -3.09 14.51
CA ALA A 99 -24.95 -3.12 15.48
C ALA A 99 -24.76 -4.24 16.53
N LEU A 100 -24.19 -5.37 16.13
CA LEU A 100 -23.85 -6.49 17.04
C LEU A 100 -22.67 -6.14 17.95
N LEU A 101 -21.67 -5.42 17.44
CA LEU A 101 -20.55 -4.91 18.25
C LEU A 101 -21.02 -3.83 19.23
N ALA A 102 -21.91 -2.93 18.81
CA ALA A 102 -22.49 -1.89 19.67
C ALA A 102 -23.41 -2.46 20.77
N ALA A 103 -24.08 -3.59 20.52
CA ALA A 103 -24.90 -4.28 21.51
C ALA A 103 -24.08 -5.18 22.47
N SER A 104 -22.80 -5.42 22.15
CA SER A 104 -21.90 -6.21 23.00
C SER A 104 -21.34 -5.36 24.15
N PRO A 105 -20.98 -5.95 25.31
CA PRO A 105 -20.44 -5.22 26.45
C PRO A 105 -18.96 -4.85 26.22
N MET A 106 -18.68 -4.17 25.11
CA MET A 106 -17.37 -3.64 24.76
C MET A 106 -17.39 -2.12 24.84
N ARG A 107 -16.30 -1.54 25.36
CA ARG A 107 -16.16 -0.08 25.44
C ARG A 107 -16.14 0.48 24.02
N SER A 108 -16.83 1.60 23.77
CA SER A 108 -16.84 2.29 22.46
C SER A 108 -15.46 2.71 21.94
N VAL A 109 -14.43 2.71 22.80
CA VAL A 109 -13.02 2.97 22.45
C VAL A 109 -12.31 1.73 21.86
N GLN A 110 -12.94 0.56 21.93
CA GLN A 110 -12.41 -0.72 21.43
C GLN A 110 -13.07 -1.18 20.13
N ILE A 111 -14.04 -0.41 19.64
CA ILE A 111 -14.75 -0.54 18.36
C ILE A 111 -14.18 0.55 17.44
#